data_AF-A0A4Q1R1C9-F1
#
_entry.id   AF-A0A4Q1R1C9-F1
#
_cell.length_a   1.000
_cell.length_b   1.000
_cell.length_c   1.000
_cell.angle_alpha   90.00
_cell.angle_beta   90.00
_cell.angle_gamma   90.00
#
_symmetry.space_group_name_H-M   'P 1'
#
loop_
_entity.id
_entity.type
_entity.pdbx_description
1 polymer ?
#
loop_
_entity_poly.entity_id
_entity_poly.type
_entity_poly.pdbx_seq_one_letter_code
_entity_poly.pdbx_strand_id
1 'polypeptide(L)'
;MQVSCGESALADAIDTANAAGGGSLTLAALCTYTLTSAHSSGGAGHPAGLPNITTPISMTGFLTQITRAPGAPAFRIFEVDGPSQVPGANGRLSMTTVTVSGGDAGLGVGGGIANLGGTVTLTSSTVSGSKASYGGGIYTDGALTLTGGTVSGNTASVAGGGIFTNAGTVALTGSAVVGNTPTNCGALPPVSPAC
;
A
#
# COMPACT_ATOMS: atom_id res chain seq x y z
N MET A 1 -7.16 -9.80 -15.92
CA MET A 1 -8.19 -10.78 -15.51
C MET A 1 -9.18 -10.12 -14.58
N GLN A 2 -10.44 -10.55 -14.60
CA GLN A 2 -11.44 -10.10 -13.63
C GLN A 2 -11.25 -10.82 -12.29
N VAL A 3 -11.36 -10.10 -11.18
CA VAL A 3 -11.23 -10.63 -9.83
C VAL A 3 -12.59 -10.58 -9.15
N SER A 4 -13.13 -11.72 -8.77
CA SER A 4 -14.39 -11.81 -7.99
C SER A 4 -14.23 -11.15 -6.62
N CYS A 5 -15.32 -10.63 -6.05
CA CYS A 5 -15.30 -9.98 -4.74
C CYS A 5 -15.01 -11.01 -3.62
N GLY A 6 -13.84 -10.93 -2.98
CA GLY A 6 -13.45 -11.82 -1.89
C GLY A 6 -11.95 -11.81 -1.62
N GLU A 7 -11.58 -12.03 -0.35
CA GLU A 7 -10.17 -12.07 0.11
C GLU A 7 -9.34 -13.08 -0.68
N SER A 8 -9.75 -14.36 -0.69
CA SER A 8 -9.02 -15.42 -1.39
C SER A 8 -8.91 -15.15 -2.89
N ALA A 9 -9.99 -14.70 -3.53
CA ALA A 9 -9.97 -14.40 -4.96
C ALA A 9 -8.96 -13.30 -5.32
N LEU A 10 -8.80 -12.29 -4.45
CA LEU A 10 -7.80 -11.25 -4.65
C LEU A 10 -6.38 -11.75 -4.40
N ALA A 11 -6.16 -12.52 -3.32
CA ALA A 11 -4.87 -13.12 -3.02
C ALA A 11 -4.41 -14.04 -4.16
N ASP A 12 -5.26 -14.98 -4.58
CA ASP A 12 -4.99 -15.93 -5.67
C ASP A 12 -4.67 -15.22 -6.99
N ALA A 13 -5.36 -14.11 -7.28
CA ALA A 13 -5.12 -13.32 -8.48
C ALA A 13 -3.75 -12.60 -8.45
N ILE A 14 -3.31 -12.15 -7.27
CA ILE A 14 -1.98 -11.55 -7.09
C ILE A 14 -0.90 -12.64 -7.25
N ASP A 15 -1.06 -13.80 -6.64
CA ASP A 15 -0.11 -14.92 -6.77
C ASP A 15 0.00 -15.39 -8.22
N THR A 16 -1.13 -15.50 -8.91
CA THR A 16 -1.16 -15.84 -10.34
C THR A 16 -0.41 -14.80 -11.18
N ALA A 17 -0.62 -13.51 -10.91
CA ALA A 17 0.08 -12.44 -11.62
C ALA A 17 1.59 -12.46 -11.32
N ASN A 18 1.99 -12.65 -10.07
CA ASN A 18 3.40 -12.80 -9.70
C ASN A 18 4.05 -13.99 -10.40
N ALA A 19 3.41 -15.16 -10.40
CA ALA A 19 3.91 -16.36 -11.09
C ALA A 19 4.03 -16.15 -12.61
N ALA A 20 3.20 -15.30 -13.20
CA ALA A 20 3.24 -14.95 -14.62
C ALA A 20 4.26 -13.86 -14.97
N GLY A 21 4.97 -13.29 -13.99
CA GLY A 21 5.90 -12.17 -14.22
C GLY A 21 5.23 -10.80 -14.27
N GLY A 22 3.95 -10.71 -13.90
CA GLY A 22 3.15 -9.50 -13.86
C GLY A 22 1.72 -9.72 -14.37
N GLY A 23 0.86 -8.73 -14.18
CA GLY A 23 -0.53 -8.84 -14.61
C GLY A 23 -1.37 -7.57 -14.44
N SER A 24 -2.53 -7.57 -15.08
CA SER A 24 -3.56 -6.56 -14.90
C SER A 24 -4.81 -7.19 -14.29
N LEU A 25 -5.23 -6.69 -13.13
CA LEU A 25 -6.38 -7.13 -12.37
C LEU A 25 -7.50 -6.10 -12.49
N THR A 26 -8.66 -6.53 -12.95
CA THR A 26 -9.89 -5.74 -12.94
C THR A 26 -10.69 -6.16 -11.72
N LEU A 27 -10.74 -5.30 -10.72
CA LEU A 27 -11.42 -5.58 -9.46
C LEU A 27 -12.93 -5.42 -9.64
N ALA A 28 -13.70 -6.17 -8.84
CA ALA A 28 -15.14 -6.04 -8.80
C ALA A 28 -15.55 -4.61 -8.44
N ALA A 29 -16.42 -4.02 -9.26
CA ALA A 29 -17.00 -2.71 -9.01
C ALA A 29 -17.89 -2.74 -7.77
N LEU A 30 -17.91 -1.63 -7.01
CA LEU A 30 -18.71 -1.46 -5.78
C LEU A 30 -18.42 -2.53 -4.69
N CYS A 31 -17.31 -3.27 -4.82
CA CYS A 31 -16.93 -4.33 -3.89
C CYS A 31 -16.03 -3.79 -2.78
N THR A 32 -16.20 -4.35 -1.59
CA THR A 32 -15.22 -4.25 -0.51
C THR A 32 -14.56 -5.62 -0.31
N TYR A 33 -13.29 -5.71 -0.66
CA TYR A 33 -12.41 -6.84 -0.36
C TYR A 33 -11.96 -6.71 1.09
N THR A 34 -12.63 -7.43 1.98
CA THR A 34 -12.33 -7.44 3.42
C THR A 34 -11.31 -8.53 3.73
N LEU A 35 -10.12 -8.12 4.14
CA LEU A 35 -9.01 -9.00 4.52
C LEU A 35 -9.09 -9.36 6.00
N THR A 36 -9.10 -10.65 6.30
CA THR A 36 -9.22 -11.19 7.65
C THR A 36 -7.95 -11.85 8.16
N SER A 37 -7.03 -12.20 7.25
CA SER A 37 -5.80 -12.91 7.57
C SER A 37 -4.61 -12.36 6.77
N ALA A 38 -3.41 -12.72 7.20
CA ALA A 38 -2.19 -12.42 6.47
C ALA A 38 -1.92 -13.51 5.41
N HIS A 39 -1.49 -13.08 4.23
CA HIS A 39 -1.13 -13.95 3.09
C HIS A 39 0.37 -13.93 2.80
N SER A 40 1.14 -13.18 3.59
CA SER A 40 2.60 -13.16 3.55
C SER A 40 3.14 -12.83 4.95
N SER A 41 4.31 -13.40 5.27
CA SER A 41 5.08 -13.00 6.45
C SER A 41 5.68 -11.58 6.33
N GLY A 42 5.73 -11.05 5.11
CA GLY A 42 6.28 -9.75 4.74
C GLY A 42 7.78 -9.59 5.00
N GLY A 43 8.31 -8.48 4.52
CA GLY A 43 9.65 -7.97 4.70
C GLY A 43 9.74 -7.09 5.95
N ALA A 44 10.94 -6.97 6.53
CA ALA A 44 11.18 -6.26 7.78
C ALA A 44 10.32 -6.75 8.97
N GLY A 45 9.93 -8.03 8.97
CA GLY A 45 9.35 -8.71 10.13
C GLY A 45 7.86 -8.43 10.42
N HIS A 46 7.09 -7.93 9.45
CA HIS A 46 5.66 -7.66 9.65
C HIS A 46 4.78 -8.21 8.51
N PRO A 47 3.70 -8.93 8.82
CA PRO A 47 2.87 -9.59 7.81
C PRO A 47 2.10 -8.63 6.90
N ALA A 48 1.73 -9.12 5.72
CA ALA A 48 0.85 -8.44 4.77
C ALA A 48 -0.44 -9.23 4.55
N GLY A 49 -1.55 -8.50 4.43
CA GLY A 49 -2.90 -9.03 4.20
C GLY A 49 -3.12 -9.53 2.78
N LEU A 50 -2.15 -9.33 1.89
CA LEU A 50 -2.12 -9.84 0.52
C LEU A 50 -0.71 -10.36 0.22
N PRO A 51 -0.54 -11.25 -0.76
CA PRO A 51 0.78 -11.67 -1.19
C PRO A 51 1.64 -10.47 -1.62
N ASN A 52 2.94 -10.55 -1.37
CA ASN A 52 3.87 -9.48 -1.71
C ASN A 52 3.86 -9.23 -3.23
N ILE A 53 3.85 -7.96 -3.63
CA ILE A 53 3.98 -7.58 -5.04
C ILE A 53 5.45 -7.66 -5.42
N THR A 54 5.85 -8.71 -6.13
CA THR A 54 7.24 -8.97 -6.56
C THR A 54 7.45 -8.73 -8.06
N THR A 55 6.36 -8.52 -8.79
CA THR A 55 6.32 -8.26 -10.23
C THR A 55 5.43 -7.05 -10.54
N PRO A 56 5.39 -6.58 -11.80
CA PRO A 56 4.47 -5.51 -12.19
C PRO A 56 3.00 -5.94 -12.18
N ILE A 57 2.23 -5.44 -11.22
CA ILE A 57 0.79 -5.68 -11.07
C ILE A 57 0.03 -4.36 -11.15
N SER A 58 -0.92 -4.30 -12.08
CA SER A 58 -1.87 -3.19 -12.21
C SER A 58 -3.24 -3.61 -11.70
N MET A 59 -3.91 -2.77 -10.92
CA MET A 59 -5.26 -3.00 -10.41
C MET A 59 -6.16 -1.81 -10.78
N THR A 60 -7.32 -2.10 -11.37
CA THR A 60 -8.31 -1.08 -11.70
C THR A 60 -9.61 -1.42 -10.97
N GLY A 61 -10.13 -0.48 -10.18
CA GLY A 61 -11.41 -0.60 -9.48
C GLY A 61 -12.43 0.43 -9.94
N PHE A 62 -13.65 0.34 -9.44
CA PHE A 62 -14.66 1.40 -9.56
C PHE A 62 -15.47 1.40 -8.27
N LEU A 63 -15.24 2.40 -7.43
CA LEU A 63 -15.75 2.43 -6.06
C LEU A 63 -15.39 1.12 -5.30
N THR A 64 -14.18 0.62 -5.55
CA THR A 64 -13.66 -0.61 -4.96
C THR A 64 -12.84 -0.28 -3.73
N GLN A 65 -13.03 -1.04 -2.65
CA GLN A 65 -12.26 -0.92 -1.42
C GLN A 65 -11.51 -2.23 -1.12
N ILE A 66 -10.28 -2.12 -0.63
CA ILE A 66 -9.48 -3.22 -0.10
C ILE A 66 -9.15 -2.82 1.32
N THR A 67 -9.79 -3.49 2.28
CA THR A 67 -9.75 -3.08 3.69
C THR A 67 -9.41 -4.25 4.57
N ARG A 68 -8.60 -4.02 5.59
CA ARG A 68 -8.49 -4.97 6.69
C ARG A 68 -9.77 -4.95 7.52
N ALA A 69 -10.21 -6.13 7.97
CA ALA A 69 -11.40 -6.29 8.80
C ALA A 69 -11.17 -5.73 10.22
N PRO A 70 -12.20 -5.14 10.85
CA PRO A 70 -12.15 -4.82 12.27
C PRO A 70 -11.88 -6.09 13.09
N GLY A 71 -10.89 -6.03 14.00
CA GLY A 71 -10.54 -7.16 14.87
C GLY A 71 -9.68 -8.25 14.24
N ALA A 72 -9.31 -8.15 12.96
CA ALA A 72 -8.31 -9.05 12.37
C ALA A 72 -6.95 -8.92 13.08
N PRO A 73 -6.01 -9.88 12.92
CA PRO A 73 -4.63 -9.68 13.34
C PRO A 73 -4.00 -8.42 12.70
N ALA A 74 -2.93 -7.90 13.29
CA ALA A 74 -2.19 -6.80 12.69
C ALA A 74 -1.47 -7.28 11.41
N PHE A 75 -1.75 -6.64 10.30
CA PHE A 75 -1.02 -6.74 9.04
C PHE A 75 -1.21 -5.46 8.22
N ARG A 76 -0.20 -5.12 7.41
CA ARG A 76 -0.35 -4.09 6.38
C ARG A 76 -1.22 -4.60 5.22
N ILE A 77 -1.84 -3.74 4.43
CA ILE A 77 -2.66 -4.23 3.30
C ILE A 77 -1.76 -4.74 2.17
N PHE A 78 -0.83 -3.90 1.71
CA PHE A 78 0.08 -4.20 0.61
C PHE A 78 1.53 -4.09 1.02
N GLU A 79 2.34 -4.98 0.46
CA GLU A 79 3.79 -4.88 0.43
C GLU A 79 4.28 -4.96 -1.02
N VAL A 80 5.20 -4.09 -1.40
CA VAL A 80 5.80 -4.03 -2.73
C VAL A 80 7.30 -4.19 -2.61
N ASP A 81 7.80 -5.35 -3.04
CA ASP A 81 9.20 -5.74 -2.86
C ASP A 81 10.03 -5.33 -4.06
N GLY A 82 11.06 -4.52 -3.81
CA GLY A 82 12.06 -4.19 -4.81
C GLY A 82 13.42 -4.82 -4.54
N PRO A 83 14.38 -4.56 -5.44
CA PRO A 83 15.69 -5.21 -5.41
C PRO A 83 16.52 -4.86 -4.17
N SER A 84 16.21 -3.73 -3.51
CA SER A 84 16.88 -3.30 -2.28
C SER A 84 16.59 -4.18 -1.06
N GLN A 85 15.49 -4.94 -1.08
CA GLN A 85 15.06 -5.80 0.05
C GLN A 85 14.98 -7.27 -0.36
N VAL A 86 14.58 -7.54 -1.61
CA VAL A 86 14.54 -8.90 -2.17
C VAL A 86 15.33 -8.91 -3.48
N PRO A 87 16.56 -9.47 -3.50
CA PRO A 87 17.37 -9.52 -4.71
C PRO A 87 16.63 -10.15 -5.89
N GLY A 88 16.57 -9.42 -7.01
CA GLY A 88 15.85 -9.85 -8.21
C GLY A 88 14.34 -9.54 -8.24
N ALA A 89 13.76 -9.01 -7.15
CA ALA A 89 12.38 -8.56 -7.17
C ALA A 89 12.22 -7.27 -8.00
N ASN A 90 11.10 -7.18 -8.72
CA ASN A 90 10.71 -6.03 -9.52
C ASN A 90 9.25 -5.66 -9.22
N GLY A 91 8.95 -5.50 -7.92
CA GLY A 91 7.63 -5.13 -7.44
C GLY A 91 7.22 -3.77 -7.97
N ARG A 92 6.13 -3.76 -8.74
CA ARG A 92 5.49 -2.52 -9.18
C ARG A 92 3.98 -2.64 -8.99
N LEU A 93 3.43 -1.82 -8.11
CA LEU A 93 2.00 -1.74 -7.89
C LEU A 93 1.44 -0.48 -8.57
N SER A 94 0.52 -0.65 -9.51
CA SER A 94 -0.22 0.46 -10.13
C SER A 94 -1.70 0.33 -9.81
N MET A 95 -2.29 1.27 -9.08
CA MET A 95 -3.72 1.24 -8.74
C MET A 95 -4.46 2.44 -9.32
N THR A 96 -5.62 2.17 -9.92
CA THR A 96 -6.54 3.20 -10.43
C THR A 96 -7.90 3.04 -9.78
N THR A 97 -8.41 4.11 -9.18
CA THR A 97 -9.77 4.18 -8.59
C THR A 97 -10.04 3.10 -7.54
N VAL A 98 -9.06 2.83 -6.68
CA VAL A 98 -9.12 1.89 -5.55
C VAL A 98 -8.94 2.63 -4.22
N THR A 99 -9.66 2.22 -3.19
CA THR A 99 -9.41 2.64 -1.80
C THR A 99 -8.73 1.52 -1.03
N VAL A 100 -7.64 1.84 -0.35
CA VAL A 100 -6.90 0.96 0.57
C VAL A 100 -7.12 1.48 1.99
N SER A 101 -7.56 0.64 2.92
CA SER A 101 -7.89 1.11 4.26
C SER A 101 -7.70 0.15 5.42
N GLY A 102 -7.61 0.70 6.63
CA GLY A 102 -7.69 -0.05 7.89
C GLY A 102 -6.48 -0.94 8.20
N GLY A 103 -5.42 -0.83 7.41
CA GLY A 103 -4.21 -1.62 7.59
C GLY A 103 -3.50 -1.27 8.90
N ASP A 104 -2.88 -2.27 9.51
CA ASP A 104 -2.26 -2.18 10.83
C ASP A 104 -0.92 -2.90 10.82
N ALA A 105 0.17 -2.17 10.59
CA ALA A 105 1.51 -2.76 10.64
C ALA A 105 2.06 -2.89 12.06
N GLY A 106 1.32 -2.53 13.11
CA GLY A 106 1.80 -2.49 14.48
C GLY A 106 3.05 -1.61 14.61
N LEU A 107 4.18 -2.23 15.00
CA LEU A 107 5.47 -1.55 15.11
C LEU A 107 6.23 -1.43 13.78
N GLY A 108 5.65 -1.92 12.69
CA GLY A 108 6.24 -1.95 11.36
C GLY A 108 6.06 -0.65 10.58
N VAL A 109 6.09 -0.76 9.25
CA VAL A 109 6.04 0.38 8.33
C VAL A 109 4.92 0.22 7.31
N GLY A 110 4.31 1.33 6.90
CA GLY A 110 3.34 1.32 5.80
C GLY A 110 2.07 0.55 6.15
N GLY A 111 1.20 1.10 6.99
CA GLY A 111 -0.01 0.40 7.43
C GLY A 111 -0.92 0.03 6.26
N GLY A 112 -1.14 0.96 5.33
CA GLY A 112 -1.84 0.69 4.08
C GLY A 112 -0.90 0.02 3.08
N ILE A 113 0.17 0.73 2.71
CA ILE A 113 1.12 0.29 1.68
C ILE A 113 2.55 0.43 2.21
N ALA A 114 3.31 -0.66 2.19
CA ALA A 114 4.75 -0.64 2.38
C ALA A 114 5.46 -0.87 1.05
N ASN A 115 6.09 0.18 0.52
CA ASN A 115 6.94 0.08 -0.66
C ASN A 115 8.39 -0.15 -0.25
N LEU A 116 8.81 -1.42 -0.21
CA LEU A 116 10.10 -1.88 0.28
C LEU A 116 11.12 -1.95 -0.88
N GLY A 117 11.35 -0.80 -1.51
CA GLY A 117 12.29 -0.62 -2.63
C GLY A 117 11.70 -0.83 -4.02
N GLY A 118 10.39 -1.08 -4.12
CA GLY A 118 9.68 -1.21 -5.40
C GLY A 118 9.17 0.13 -5.96
N THR A 119 8.17 0.08 -6.83
CA THR A 119 7.50 1.26 -7.39
C THR A 119 6.00 1.21 -7.13
N VAL A 120 5.44 2.29 -6.59
CA VAL A 120 4.00 2.45 -6.37
C VAL A 120 3.47 3.63 -7.18
N THR A 121 2.43 3.40 -7.97
CA THR A 121 1.69 4.42 -8.70
C THR A 121 0.21 4.35 -8.34
N LEU A 122 -0.32 5.44 -7.83
CA LEU A 122 -1.72 5.57 -7.41
C LEU A 122 -2.38 6.67 -8.23
N THR A 123 -3.44 6.33 -8.95
CA THR A 123 -4.24 7.28 -9.75
C THR A 123 -5.66 7.31 -9.24
N SER A 124 -6.15 8.49 -8.84
CA SER A 124 -7.49 8.67 -8.29
C SER A 124 -7.84 7.65 -7.20
N SER A 125 -6.84 7.28 -6.41
CA SER A 125 -6.91 6.22 -5.39
C SER A 125 -6.71 6.81 -4.01
N THR A 126 -7.24 6.12 -3.01
CA THR A 126 -7.24 6.61 -1.62
C THR A 126 -6.51 5.63 -0.71
N VAL A 127 -5.68 6.13 0.21
CA VAL A 127 -5.12 5.35 1.33
C VAL A 127 -5.57 5.98 2.64
N SER A 128 -6.31 5.25 3.47
CA SER A 128 -6.92 5.85 4.65
C SER A 128 -7.05 4.97 5.88
N GLY A 129 -7.17 5.57 7.05
CA GLY A 129 -7.47 4.86 8.30
C GLY A 129 -6.45 3.78 8.66
N SER A 130 -5.24 3.86 8.13
CA SER A 130 -4.19 2.87 8.36
C SER A 130 -3.21 3.34 9.44
N LYS A 131 -2.53 2.40 10.10
CA LYS A 131 -1.55 2.72 11.14
C LYS A 131 -0.28 1.86 11.11
N ALA A 132 0.83 2.46 11.54
CA ALA A 132 2.17 1.86 11.59
C ALA A 132 3.09 2.63 12.56
N SER A 133 4.38 2.28 12.65
CA SER A 133 5.39 3.15 13.28
C SER A 133 5.83 4.30 12.38
N TYR A 134 6.08 3.98 11.10
CA TYR A 134 6.46 4.95 10.08
C TYR A 134 5.56 4.80 8.87
N GLY A 135 5.07 5.91 8.33
CA GLY A 135 4.18 5.86 7.16
C GLY A 135 2.87 5.17 7.52
N GLY A 136 2.08 5.79 8.40
CA GLY A 136 0.81 5.20 8.87
C GLY A 136 -0.06 4.76 7.69
N GLY A 137 -0.14 5.60 6.66
CA GLY A 137 -0.73 5.26 5.36
C GLY A 137 0.25 4.53 4.46
N ILE A 138 1.29 5.25 4.03
CA ILE A 138 2.27 4.77 3.06
C ILE A 138 3.68 4.96 3.60
N TYR A 139 4.47 3.89 3.54
CA TYR A 139 5.91 3.96 3.71
C TYR A 139 6.57 3.67 2.35
N THR A 140 7.64 4.40 2.02
CA THR A 140 8.41 4.14 0.80
C THR A 140 9.91 4.21 1.01
N ASP A 141 10.58 3.16 0.53
CA ASP A 141 12.02 3.06 0.25
C ASP A 141 12.32 3.14 -1.26
N GLY A 142 11.27 3.15 -2.09
CA GLY A 142 11.37 3.26 -3.54
C GLY A 142 10.61 4.47 -4.07
N ALA A 143 10.14 4.37 -5.32
CA ALA A 143 9.39 5.45 -5.96
C ALA A 143 7.89 5.37 -5.62
N LEU A 144 7.30 6.51 -5.22
CA LEU A 144 5.86 6.68 -5.04
C LEU A 144 5.37 7.82 -5.93
N THR A 145 4.35 7.56 -6.74
CA THR A 145 3.61 8.58 -7.49
C THR A 145 2.14 8.53 -7.10
N LEU A 146 1.58 9.68 -6.73
CA LEU A 146 0.14 9.84 -6.44
C LEU A 146 -0.43 10.96 -7.30
N THR A 147 -1.38 10.62 -8.18
CA THR A 147 -2.03 11.57 -9.09
C THR A 147 -3.54 11.59 -8.83
N GLY A 148 -4.10 12.75 -8.48
CA GLY A 148 -5.54 12.92 -8.25
C GLY A 148 -6.08 12.12 -7.05
N GLY A 149 -5.22 11.65 -6.15
CA GLY A 149 -5.58 10.74 -5.06
C GLY A 149 -5.49 11.37 -3.67
N THR A 150 -5.89 10.62 -2.65
CA THR A 150 -5.93 11.11 -1.26
C THR A 150 -5.24 10.15 -0.29
N VAL A 151 -4.42 10.66 0.61
CA VAL A 151 -3.87 9.93 1.77
C VAL A 151 -4.36 10.61 3.04
N SER A 152 -5.28 9.99 3.79
CA SER A 152 -5.95 10.67 4.90
C SER A 152 -6.33 9.81 6.10
N GLY A 153 -6.42 10.42 7.28
CA GLY A 153 -6.86 9.73 8.49
C GLY A 153 -5.92 8.61 8.94
N ASN A 154 -4.65 8.64 8.50
CA ASN A 154 -3.68 7.63 8.85
C ASN A 154 -2.85 8.04 10.08
N THR A 155 -2.39 7.06 10.86
CA THR A 155 -1.69 7.30 12.13
C THR A 155 -0.36 6.57 12.18
N ALA A 156 0.72 7.29 12.49
CA ALA A 156 2.02 6.73 12.80
C ALA A 156 2.35 6.94 14.29
N SER A 157 3.10 6.03 14.91
CA SER A 157 3.61 6.23 16.27
C SER A 157 4.92 7.02 16.31
N VAL A 158 5.68 7.06 15.20
CA VAL A 158 6.96 7.77 15.11
C VAL A 158 6.92 8.93 14.12
N ALA A 159 6.76 8.68 12.82
CA ALA A 159 6.82 9.76 11.82
C ALA A 159 6.06 9.43 10.54
N GLY A 160 5.54 10.49 9.89
CA GLY A 160 4.77 10.39 8.66
C GLY A 160 3.48 9.61 8.88
N GLY A 161 2.49 10.25 9.49
CA GLY A 161 1.16 9.66 9.62
C GLY A 161 0.57 9.28 8.27
N GLY A 162 0.70 10.17 7.28
CA GLY A 162 0.28 9.91 5.90
C GLY A 162 1.35 9.14 5.13
N ILE A 163 2.42 9.83 4.74
CA ILE A 163 3.51 9.28 3.92
C ILE A 163 4.85 9.42 4.65
N PHE A 164 5.61 8.34 4.74
CA PHE A 164 7.00 8.40 5.19
C PHE A 164 7.95 7.93 4.07
N THR A 165 8.96 8.74 3.78
CA THR A 165 9.98 8.45 2.75
C THR A 165 11.31 8.21 3.43
N ASN A 166 11.73 6.94 3.49
CA ASN A 166 13.05 6.61 4.02
C ASN A 166 14.12 6.64 2.92
N ALA A 167 13.75 6.24 1.71
CA ALA A 167 14.56 6.37 0.51
C ALA A 167 13.67 6.56 -0.73
N GLY A 168 14.29 6.88 -1.86
CA GLY A 168 13.60 7.04 -3.14
C GLY A 168 12.97 8.42 -3.32
N THR A 169 11.84 8.47 -4.03
CA THR A 169 11.20 9.74 -4.43
C THR A 169 9.69 9.67 -4.24
N VAL A 170 9.09 10.80 -3.90
CA VAL A 170 7.63 10.98 -3.83
C VAL A 170 7.24 12.10 -4.78
N ALA A 171 6.32 11.80 -5.70
CA ALA A 171 5.73 12.76 -6.62
C ALA A 171 4.21 12.84 -6.38
N LEU A 172 3.71 14.03 -6.06
CA LEU A 172 2.29 14.30 -5.83
C LEU A 172 1.77 15.30 -6.86
N THR A 173 0.75 14.92 -7.63
CA THR A 173 0.16 15.77 -8.67
C THR A 173 -1.35 15.84 -8.49
N GLY A 174 -1.86 17.02 -8.11
CA GLY A 174 -3.30 17.20 -7.88
C GLY A 174 -3.85 16.28 -6.76
N SER A 175 -3.02 15.95 -5.79
CA SER A 175 -3.31 14.97 -4.74
C SER A 175 -3.34 15.63 -3.37
N ALA A 176 -4.03 15.01 -2.40
CA ALA A 176 -4.16 15.53 -1.04
C ALA A 176 -3.57 14.56 -0.01
N VAL A 177 -2.76 15.07 0.92
CA VAL A 177 -2.29 14.31 2.09
C VAL A 177 -2.72 15.06 3.34
N VAL A 178 -3.81 14.64 3.98
CA VAL A 178 -4.52 15.47 4.96
C VAL A 178 -5.04 14.68 6.16
N GLY A 179 -5.09 15.31 7.33
CA GLY A 179 -5.67 14.72 8.54
C GLY A 179 -4.94 13.46 9.00
N ASN A 180 -3.62 13.42 8.86
CA ASN A 180 -2.80 12.31 9.34
C ASN A 180 -1.96 12.72 10.57
N THR A 181 -1.72 11.76 11.46
CA THR A 181 -1.05 11.98 12.77
C THR A 181 0.24 11.16 12.85
N PRO A 182 1.38 11.67 13.34
CA PRO A 182 1.58 13.01 13.90
C PRO A 182 1.74 14.10 12.84
N THR A 183 2.07 13.73 11.60
CA THR A 183 2.24 14.65 10.47
C THR A 183 1.69 14.03 9.20
N ASN A 184 1.41 14.86 8.19
CA ASN A 184 1.06 14.36 6.86
C ASN A 184 2.22 13.60 6.23
N CYS A 185 3.43 14.17 6.25
CA CYS A 185 4.61 13.56 5.64
C CYS A 185 5.86 13.66 6.51
N GLY A 186 6.81 12.74 6.30
CA GLY A 186 8.13 12.71 6.96
C GLY A 186 9.21 12.05 6.10
N ALA A 187 10.49 12.34 6.39
CA ALA A 187 11.63 11.76 5.69
C ALA A 187 12.90 11.66 6.57
N LEU A 188 13.86 10.83 6.15
CA LEU A 188 15.24 10.79 6.67
C LEU A 188 16.24 10.94 5.49
N PRO A 189 17.21 11.88 5.46
CA PRO A 189 17.32 13.17 6.15
C PRO A 189 16.47 14.26 5.43
N PRO A 190 16.36 15.51 5.93
CA PRO A 190 15.14 16.30 5.80
C PRO A 190 14.91 16.81 4.37
N VAL A 191 13.84 16.35 3.72
CA VAL A 191 13.14 17.15 2.71
C VAL A 191 11.99 17.88 3.40
N SER A 192 11.97 19.19 3.16
CA SER A 192 10.97 20.22 3.52
C SER A 192 9.62 19.70 4.06
N PRO A 193 9.07 20.29 5.13
CA PRO A 193 7.94 19.72 5.84
C PRO A 193 6.67 19.79 4.98
N ALA A 194 5.83 18.79 5.21
CA ALA A 194 4.53 18.60 4.63
C ALA A 194 4.59 18.18 3.16
N CYS A 195 3.90 17.10 2.83
CA CYS A 195 3.21 17.12 1.57
C CYS A 195 2.25 18.33 1.58
#